data_AF-D0NK87-F1
#
_entry.id   AF-D0NK87-F1
#
_cell.length_a   1.000
_cell.length_b   1.000
_cell.length_c   1.000
_cell.angle_alpha   90.00
_cell.angle_beta   90.00
_cell.angle_gamma   90.00
#
_symmetry.space_group_name_H-M   'P 1'
#
loop_
_entity.id
_entity.type
_entity.pdbx_description
1 polymer ?
#
loop_
_entity_poly.entity_id
_entity_poly.type
_entity_poly.pdbx_seq_one_letter_code
_entity_poly.pdbx_strand_id
1 'polypeptide(L)'
;MKFPLVLEGSCHGFTTKETCMKNHCAWCVCAAVPSSCYSPEEADQLPPAIFQCDKGQHLQSWDLTTVPSTSLELNSLFEAWKGLHGKSYDSPIQNELRRGIFEVNARSVAAHNSKNHKSFVMELNEFADTTWDEFQSWYLGAPQECSATETTDVVYGEVPVQKDWRADGAVSPVKNQGKCGSCWTFSTTGCLESHVKLKHGEFTILSEQNLLDCAQNFDNHGCNGGLPSHAFEYIKYNGGLDTEETYPYEAKEGKCKFNTYHVGVQVDQVVNITTRNENELRAAVGSTGPVSIAFQVVSDFRFYESGVYESKECRSDEKDVNHAVLAVGYGVEDGKDHWIVKNSWGSQWGMDGFFQIARGSNMCGVAVCASYPVVV
;
A
#
# COMPACT_ATOMS: atom_id res chain seq x y z
N MET A 1 -42.37 10.23 -10.20
CA MET A 1 -41.90 8.83 -10.09
C MET A 1 -41.58 8.57 -8.63
N LYS A 2 -42.07 7.45 -8.09
CA LYS A 2 -41.88 7.08 -6.68
C LYS A 2 -40.40 6.79 -6.42
N PHE A 3 -39.82 7.44 -5.41
CA PHE A 3 -38.56 7.02 -4.81
C PHE A 3 -38.77 5.62 -4.22
N PRO A 4 -37.88 4.64 -4.46
CA PRO A 4 -37.94 3.39 -3.73
C PRO A 4 -37.63 3.70 -2.27
N LEU A 5 -38.56 3.32 -1.38
CA LEU A 5 -38.31 3.23 0.05
C LEU A 5 -37.10 2.30 0.26
N VAL A 6 -36.06 2.83 0.91
CA VAL A 6 -34.98 2.03 1.49
C VAL A 6 -35.66 1.07 2.47
N LEU A 7 -35.63 -0.23 2.16
CA LEU A 7 -36.04 -1.24 3.12
C LEU A 7 -35.05 -1.18 4.28
N GLU A 8 -35.54 -0.84 5.48
CA GLU A 8 -34.83 -0.95 6.76
C GLU A 8 -34.54 -2.45 7.05
N GLY A 9 -33.58 -3.01 6.33
CA GLY A 9 -32.91 -4.25 6.70
C GLY A 9 -31.52 -3.87 7.21
N SER A 10 -31.21 -4.21 8.46
CA SER A 10 -29.87 -4.03 9.03
C SER A 10 -28.83 -4.68 8.11
N CYS A 11 -27.85 -3.92 7.64
CA CYS A 11 -26.80 -4.41 6.74
C CYS A 11 -26.08 -5.67 7.31
N HIS A 12 -26.01 -5.79 8.64
CA HIS A 12 -25.50 -6.97 9.35
C HIS A 12 -26.17 -8.31 8.98
N GLY A 13 -27.37 -8.29 8.38
CA GLY A 13 -28.08 -9.49 7.93
C GLY A 13 -27.52 -10.12 6.66
N PHE A 14 -26.65 -9.42 5.93
CA PHE A 14 -26.05 -9.92 4.68
C PHE A 14 -24.71 -10.62 4.95
N THR A 15 -24.63 -11.90 4.61
CA THR A 15 -23.47 -12.75 4.93
C THR A 15 -22.48 -12.91 3.77
N THR A 16 -22.73 -12.29 2.61
CA THR A 16 -21.82 -12.33 1.46
C THR A 16 -21.59 -10.94 0.88
N LYS A 17 -20.40 -10.70 0.30
CA LYS A 17 -20.08 -9.45 -0.39
C LYS A 17 -21.14 -9.09 -1.42
N GLU A 18 -21.48 -10.00 -2.33
CA GLU A 18 -22.49 -9.75 -3.37
C GLU A 18 -23.86 -9.31 -2.81
N THR A 19 -24.35 -9.98 -1.77
CA THR A 19 -25.65 -9.61 -1.17
C THR A 19 -25.56 -8.29 -0.41
N CYS A 20 -24.44 -8.02 0.25
CA CYS A 20 -24.16 -6.76 0.92
C CYS A 20 -24.12 -5.58 -0.07
N MET A 21 -23.27 -5.67 -1.10
CA MET A 21 -23.07 -4.60 -2.09
C MET A 21 -24.35 -4.29 -2.88
N LYS A 22 -25.12 -5.33 -3.25
CA LYS A 22 -26.38 -5.16 -3.98
C LYS A 22 -27.44 -4.38 -3.20
N ASN A 23 -27.34 -4.33 -1.88
CA ASN A 23 -28.25 -3.60 -1.00
C ASN A 23 -27.70 -2.25 -0.53
N HIS A 24 -26.69 -1.69 -1.22
CA HIS A 24 -26.08 -0.40 -0.91
C HIS A 24 -25.45 -0.33 0.50
N CYS A 25 -25.04 -1.48 1.03
CA CYS A 25 -24.26 -1.58 2.26
C CYS A 25 -22.76 -1.61 1.96
N ALA A 26 -21.95 -1.59 3.01
CA ALA A 26 -20.49 -1.68 2.94
C ALA A 26 -20.01 -3.07 3.36
N TRP A 27 -19.26 -3.76 2.51
CA TRP A 27 -18.64 -5.05 2.85
C TRP A 27 -17.27 -4.82 3.47
N CYS A 28 -17.13 -5.13 4.76
CA CYS A 28 -15.89 -4.91 5.50
C CYS A 28 -15.13 -6.21 5.74
N VAL A 29 -13.88 -6.25 5.27
CA VAL A 29 -12.94 -7.35 5.46
C VAL A 29 -12.01 -7.03 6.64
N CYS A 30 -11.74 -8.03 7.47
CA CYS A 30 -10.81 -7.95 8.60
C CYS A 30 -9.98 -9.23 8.65
N ALA A 31 -8.72 -9.12 9.08
CA ALA A 31 -7.86 -10.28 9.28
C ALA A 31 -8.05 -10.96 10.65
N ALA A 32 -8.54 -10.23 11.66
CA ALA A 32 -8.71 -10.73 13.02
C ALA A 32 -10.12 -11.28 13.31
N VAL A 33 -11.14 -10.87 12.55
CA VAL A 33 -12.53 -11.32 12.69
C VAL A 33 -13.19 -11.61 11.34
N PRO A 34 -14.26 -12.43 11.28
CA PRO A 34 -14.96 -12.70 10.03
C PRO A 34 -15.44 -11.44 9.31
N SER A 35 -15.26 -11.41 7.99
CA SER A 35 -15.78 -10.32 7.15
C SER A 35 -17.29 -10.21 7.31
N SER A 36 -17.79 -8.97 7.42
CA SER A 36 -19.19 -8.68 7.76
C SER A 36 -19.69 -7.47 6.98
N CYS A 37 -21.01 -7.36 6.84
CA CYS A 37 -21.66 -6.27 6.13
C CYS A 37 -22.17 -5.20 7.11
N TYR A 38 -21.88 -3.93 6.82
CA TYR A 38 -22.18 -2.77 7.67
C TYR A 38 -22.93 -1.71 6.87
N SER A 39 -23.62 -0.77 7.54
CA SER A 39 -24.05 0.45 6.86
C SER A 39 -22.83 1.27 6.40
N PRO A 40 -22.97 2.14 5.39
CA PRO A 40 -21.88 3.05 5.02
C PRO A 40 -21.37 3.91 6.19
N GLU A 41 -22.26 4.35 7.09
CA GLU A 41 -21.87 5.15 8.27
C GLU A 41 -21.19 4.31 9.36
N GLU A 42 -21.65 3.07 9.58
CA GLU A 42 -20.99 2.15 10.50
C GLU A 42 -19.59 1.79 10.00
N ALA A 43 -19.45 1.55 8.69
CA ALA A 43 -18.17 1.29 8.05
C ALA A 43 -17.19 2.47 8.19
N ASP A 44 -17.67 3.73 8.18
CA ASP A 44 -16.84 4.92 8.44
C ASP A 44 -16.28 4.98 9.87
N GLN A 45 -16.90 4.28 10.82
CA GLN A 45 -16.47 4.27 12.22
C GLN A 45 -15.54 3.10 12.54
N LEU A 46 -15.41 2.13 11.63
CA LEU A 46 -14.53 0.99 11.85
C LEU A 46 -13.05 1.44 11.75
N PRO A 47 -12.16 0.92 12.61
CA PRO A 47 -10.74 1.24 12.54
C PRO A 47 -10.18 0.86 11.16
N PRO A 48 -9.75 1.81 10.31
CA PRO A 48 -9.37 1.54 8.92
C PRO A 48 -8.08 0.72 8.79
N ALA A 49 -7.28 0.64 9.87
CA ALA A 49 -6.11 -0.22 9.94
C ALA A 49 -6.47 -1.70 10.15
N ILE A 50 -7.67 -1.99 10.65
CA ILE A 50 -8.16 -3.35 10.95
C ILE A 50 -9.21 -3.79 9.93
N PHE A 51 -10.09 -2.88 9.52
CA PHE A 51 -11.21 -3.13 8.63
C PHE A 51 -11.04 -2.42 7.29
N GLN A 52 -11.23 -3.16 6.20
CA GLN A 52 -11.31 -2.63 4.85
C GLN A 52 -12.74 -2.74 4.32
N CYS A 53 -13.41 -1.60 4.17
CA CYS A 53 -14.79 -1.56 3.75
C CYS A 53 -14.94 -1.14 2.28
N ASP A 54 -15.50 -2.02 1.46
CA ASP A 54 -15.97 -1.70 0.12
C ASP A 54 -17.39 -1.14 0.22
N LYS A 55 -17.59 0.11 -0.19
CA LYS A 55 -18.90 0.79 -0.17
C LYS A 55 -19.62 0.83 -1.52
N GLY A 56 -19.07 0.17 -2.55
CA GLY A 56 -19.73 0.02 -3.84
C GLY A 56 -19.68 1.27 -4.70
N GLN A 57 -18.85 2.25 -4.33
CA GLN A 57 -18.57 3.45 -5.13
C GLN A 57 -17.65 3.16 -6.34
N HIS A 58 -17.16 1.93 -6.48
CA HIS A 58 -16.22 1.46 -7.52
C HIS A 58 -16.77 1.37 -8.96
N LEU A 59 -18.01 1.80 -9.23
CA LEU A 59 -18.60 1.63 -10.57
C LEU A 59 -18.24 2.73 -11.59
N GLN A 60 -17.44 3.74 -11.20
CA GLN A 60 -16.86 4.69 -12.14
C GLN A 60 -15.35 4.45 -12.26
N SER A 61 -14.94 3.79 -13.33
CA SER A 61 -13.53 3.74 -13.74
C SER A 61 -13.14 5.08 -14.35
N TRP A 62 -12.01 5.62 -13.90
CA TRP A 62 -11.40 6.85 -14.41
C TRP A 62 -10.24 6.55 -15.37
N ASP A 63 -10.31 5.42 -16.09
CA ASP A 63 -9.44 5.18 -17.24
C ASP A 63 -9.78 6.21 -18.33
N LEU A 64 -8.99 7.28 -18.36
CA LEU A 64 -9.11 8.34 -19.33
C LEU A 64 -8.14 8.08 -20.46
N THR A 65 -8.63 7.91 -21.68
CA THR A 65 -7.79 7.96 -22.90
C THR A 65 -7.77 9.34 -23.54
N THR A 66 -8.72 10.20 -23.19
CA THR A 66 -8.86 11.57 -23.68
C THR A 66 -9.45 12.46 -22.59
N VAL A 67 -8.98 13.69 -22.49
CA VAL A 67 -9.55 14.71 -21.58
C VAL A 67 -10.59 15.55 -22.34
N PRO A 68 -11.70 15.94 -21.71
CA PRO A 68 -12.65 16.86 -22.33
C PRO A 68 -12.00 18.16 -22.83
N SER A 69 -12.49 18.67 -23.95
CA SER A 69 -11.89 19.82 -24.63
C SER A 69 -12.42 21.16 -24.12
N THR A 70 -13.59 21.17 -23.49
CA THR A 70 -14.23 22.39 -22.98
C THR A 70 -14.02 22.55 -21.47
N SER A 71 -13.91 23.80 -21.02
CA SER A 71 -13.80 24.10 -19.58
C SER A 71 -15.02 23.62 -18.78
N LEU A 72 -16.21 23.61 -19.37
CA LEU A 72 -17.44 23.15 -18.72
C LEU A 72 -17.43 21.63 -18.45
N GLU A 73 -17.00 20.84 -19.43
CA GLU A 73 -16.90 19.38 -19.27
C GLU A 73 -15.77 19.00 -18.32
N LEU A 74 -14.62 19.70 -18.38
CA LEU A 74 -13.52 19.54 -17.43
C LEU A 74 -13.96 19.84 -16.00
N ASN A 75 -14.75 20.90 -15.81
CA ASN A 75 -15.32 21.21 -14.51
C ASN A 75 -16.27 20.10 -14.04
N SER A 76 -17.11 19.57 -14.93
CA SER A 76 -18.03 18.48 -14.60
C SER A 76 -17.28 17.20 -14.19
N LEU A 77 -16.18 16.89 -14.88
CA LEU A 77 -15.28 15.78 -14.54
C LEU A 77 -14.67 15.98 -13.15
N PHE A 78 -14.17 17.18 -12.85
CA PHE A 78 -13.60 17.50 -11.54
C PHE A 78 -14.64 17.42 -10.42
N GLU A 79 -15.85 17.97 -10.61
CA GLU A 79 -16.92 17.89 -9.62
C GLU A 79 -17.35 16.44 -9.33
N ALA A 80 -17.44 15.60 -10.37
CA ALA A 80 -17.72 14.18 -10.21
C ALA A 80 -16.58 13.46 -9.44
N TRP A 81 -15.33 13.76 -9.77
CA TRP A 81 -14.16 13.17 -9.10
C TRP A 81 -14.11 13.57 -7.62
N LYS A 82 -14.37 14.84 -7.30
CA LYS A 82 -14.46 15.30 -5.90
C LYS A 82 -15.56 14.56 -5.14
N GLY A 83 -16.72 14.37 -5.77
CA GLY A 83 -17.84 13.64 -5.18
C GLY A 83 -17.47 12.19 -4.84
N LEU A 84 -16.75 11.51 -5.73
CA LEU A 84 -16.28 10.15 -5.52
C LEU A 84 -15.24 10.06 -4.39
N HIS A 85 -14.25 10.94 -4.38
CA HIS A 85 -13.16 10.92 -3.41
C HIS A 85 -13.44 11.72 -2.13
N GLY A 86 -14.69 12.17 -1.93
CA GLY A 86 -15.09 12.95 -0.75
C GLY A 86 -14.31 14.26 -0.57
N LYS A 87 -13.87 14.89 -1.66
CA LYS A 87 -12.99 16.07 -1.61
C LYS A 87 -13.81 17.35 -1.38
N SER A 88 -13.38 18.13 -0.40
CA SER A 88 -13.87 19.48 -0.12
C SER A 88 -12.71 20.43 0.13
N TYR A 89 -12.86 21.70 -0.27
CA TYR A 89 -11.82 22.72 -0.10
C TYR A 89 -12.37 23.94 0.66
N ASP A 90 -11.52 24.57 1.45
CA ASP A 90 -11.89 25.62 2.42
C ASP A 90 -12.27 26.94 1.75
N SER A 91 -11.82 27.15 0.51
CA SER A 91 -12.07 28.38 -0.23
C SER A 91 -12.23 28.17 -1.73
N PRO A 92 -12.95 29.08 -2.43
CA PRO A 92 -13.03 29.06 -3.88
C PRO A 92 -11.65 29.12 -4.57
N ILE A 93 -10.70 29.85 -3.99
CA ILE A 93 -9.33 29.96 -4.52
C ILE A 93 -8.61 28.62 -4.44
N GLN A 94 -8.72 27.92 -3.31
CA GLN A 94 -8.15 26.58 -3.15
C GLN A 94 -8.82 25.57 -4.08
N ASN A 95 -10.15 25.62 -4.23
CA ASN A 95 -10.86 24.77 -5.18
C ASN A 95 -10.36 24.99 -6.61
N GLU A 96 -10.18 26.24 -7.02
CA GLU A 96 -9.67 26.57 -8.37
C GLU A 96 -8.22 26.12 -8.57
N LEU A 97 -7.36 26.28 -7.56
CA LEU A 97 -5.99 25.74 -7.58
C LEU A 97 -6.00 24.21 -7.78
N ARG A 98 -6.79 23.50 -6.97
CA ARG A 98 -6.90 22.04 -7.01
C ARG A 98 -7.49 21.54 -8.32
N ARG A 99 -8.46 22.28 -8.89
CA ARG A 99 -8.99 22.05 -10.23
C ARG A 99 -7.90 22.17 -11.30
N GLY A 100 -7.07 23.21 -11.23
CA GLY A 100 -5.95 23.39 -12.16
C GLY A 100 -4.94 22.23 -12.10
N ILE A 101 -4.59 21.79 -10.89
CA ILE A 101 -3.70 20.63 -10.68
C ILE A 101 -4.33 19.35 -11.24
N PHE A 102 -5.61 19.13 -10.93
CA PHE A 102 -6.40 18.02 -11.46
C PHE A 102 -6.40 17.96 -12.98
N GLU A 103 -6.62 19.08 -13.67
CA GLU A 103 -6.59 19.11 -15.12
C GLU A 103 -5.22 18.75 -15.71
N VAL A 104 -4.13 19.20 -15.09
CA VAL A 104 -2.77 18.85 -15.52
C VAL A 104 -2.55 17.35 -15.38
N ASN A 105 -2.92 16.78 -14.23
CA ASN A 105 -2.81 15.35 -13.97
C ASN A 105 -3.71 14.52 -14.90
N ALA A 106 -4.94 14.95 -15.15
CA ALA A 106 -5.86 14.30 -16.10
C ALA A 106 -5.30 14.24 -17.51
N ARG A 107 -4.64 15.31 -17.98
CA ARG A 107 -3.96 15.32 -19.28
C ARG A 107 -2.79 14.33 -19.30
N SER A 108 -2.04 14.20 -18.20
CA SER A 108 -0.95 13.23 -18.08
C SER A 108 -1.45 11.78 -18.15
N VAL A 109 -2.50 11.46 -17.37
CA VAL A 109 -3.17 10.15 -17.39
C VAL A 109 -3.67 9.83 -18.80
N ALA A 110 -4.40 10.75 -19.43
CA ALA A 110 -4.89 10.56 -20.79
C ALA A 110 -3.78 10.37 -21.83
N ALA A 111 -2.70 11.16 -21.73
CA ALA A 111 -1.56 11.02 -22.61
C ALA A 111 -0.90 9.65 -22.46
N HIS A 112 -0.76 9.12 -21.25
CA HIS A 112 -0.25 7.77 -21.02
C HIS A 112 -1.18 6.69 -21.57
N ASN A 113 -2.46 6.74 -21.23
CA ASN A 113 -3.41 5.71 -21.61
C ASN A 113 -3.70 5.70 -23.12
N SER A 114 -3.47 6.81 -23.82
CA SER A 114 -3.55 6.89 -25.30
C SER A 114 -2.41 6.18 -26.03
N LYS A 115 -1.32 5.79 -25.35
CA LYS A 115 -0.19 5.09 -25.96
C LYS A 115 -0.59 3.68 -26.38
N ASN A 116 -0.20 3.29 -27.59
CA ASN A 116 -0.28 1.89 -28.03
C ASN A 116 0.74 1.03 -27.26
N HIS A 117 0.39 -0.22 -26.96
CA HIS A 117 1.26 -1.20 -26.30
C HIS A 117 1.86 -0.74 -24.95
N LYS A 118 1.11 0.07 -24.19
CA LYS A 118 1.45 0.39 -22.79
C LYS A 118 1.42 -0.88 -21.92
N SER A 119 2.37 -1.00 -20.99
CA SER A 119 2.50 -2.14 -20.08
C SER A 119 1.60 -2.05 -18.84
N PHE A 120 1.16 -0.83 -18.52
CA PHE A 120 0.26 -0.55 -17.40
C PHE A 120 -0.71 0.60 -17.75
N VAL A 121 -1.80 0.70 -17.00
CA VAL A 121 -2.83 1.73 -17.11
C VAL A 121 -2.73 2.68 -15.91
N MET A 122 -3.04 3.96 -16.14
CA MET A 122 -3.16 4.96 -15.09
C MET A 122 -4.62 5.37 -14.89
N GLU A 123 -4.98 5.86 -13.71
CA GLU A 123 -6.31 6.39 -13.41
C GLU A 123 -6.25 7.73 -12.67
N LEU A 124 -7.37 8.46 -12.65
CA LEU A 124 -7.55 9.60 -11.75
C LEU A 124 -7.98 9.15 -10.35
N ASN A 125 -7.04 8.61 -9.58
CA ASN A 125 -7.28 8.23 -8.19
C ASN A 125 -7.29 9.45 -7.23
N GLU A 126 -7.26 9.18 -5.92
CA GLU A 126 -7.35 10.20 -4.87
C GLU A 126 -6.23 11.26 -4.90
N PHE A 127 -5.12 11.01 -5.62
CA PHE A 127 -3.99 11.91 -5.75
C PHE A 127 -4.12 12.87 -6.95
N ALA A 128 -5.21 12.80 -7.72
CA ALA A 128 -5.38 13.61 -8.93
C ALA A 128 -5.34 15.13 -8.68
N ASP A 129 -5.68 15.61 -7.49
CA ASP A 129 -5.60 17.04 -7.14
C ASP A 129 -4.28 17.46 -6.44
N THR A 130 -3.28 16.58 -6.42
CA THR A 130 -2.00 16.79 -5.72
C THR A 130 -0.87 17.02 -6.73
N THR A 131 -0.01 18.01 -6.47
CA THR A 131 1.20 18.22 -7.29
C THR A 131 2.23 17.12 -7.01
N TRP A 132 3.24 16.96 -7.88
CA TRP A 132 4.31 16.02 -7.60
C TRP A 132 5.08 16.38 -6.32
N ASP A 133 5.42 17.66 -6.13
CA ASP A 133 6.15 18.12 -4.95
C ASP A 133 5.35 17.89 -3.64
N GLU A 134 4.05 18.16 -3.66
CA GLU A 134 3.17 17.85 -2.53
C GLU A 134 3.12 16.34 -2.27
N PHE A 135 3.03 15.52 -3.32
CA PHE A 135 2.99 14.07 -3.19
C PHE A 135 4.29 13.53 -2.57
N GLN A 136 5.44 13.99 -3.06
CA GLN A 136 6.74 13.63 -2.50
C GLN A 136 6.84 14.02 -1.03
N SER A 137 6.43 15.24 -0.68
CA SER A 137 6.51 15.73 0.70
C SER A 137 5.56 15.04 1.66
N TRP A 138 4.41 14.55 1.20
CA TRP A 138 3.37 14.01 2.08
C TRP A 138 3.39 12.49 2.20
N TYR A 139 3.78 11.77 1.14
CA TYR A 139 3.59 10.31 1.08
C TYR A 139 4.89 9.51 0.93
N LEU A 140 5.99 10.15 0.52
CA LEU A 140 7.25 9.46 0.31
C LEU A 140 8.20 9.67 1.49
N GLY A 141 9.07 8.69 1.73
CA GLY A 141 10.16 8.79 2.69
C GLY A 141 11.39 9.44 2.06
N ALA A 142 12.25 10.02 2.90
CA ALA A 142 13.59 10.39 2.44
C ALA A 142 14.40 9.12 2.11
N PRO A 143 15.27 9.16 1.08
CA PRO A 143 16.23 8.10 0.84
C PRO A 143 17.13 7.88 2.05
N GLN A 144 17.45 6.61 2.36
CA GLN A 144 18.29 6.21 3.48
C GLN A 144 19.32 5.17 3.05
N GLU A 145 20.37 5.00 3.83
CA GLU A 145 21.40 4.00 3.58
C GLU A 145 20.89 2.62 4.00
N CYS A 146 20.65 1.77 3.02
CA CYS A 146 20.08 0.46 3.17
C CYS A 146 21.08 -0.51 3.78
N SER A 147 20.63 -1.21 4.83
CA SER A 147 21.34 -2.38 5.33
C SER A 147 21.09 -3.56 4.39
N ALA A 148 21.95 -3.72 3.39
CA ALA A 148 21.99 -4.90 2.52
C ALA A 148 23.27 -5.69 2.77
N THR A 149 23.21 -7.02 2.67
CA THR A 149 24.45 -7.82 2.64
C THR A 149 25.12 -7.68 1.28
N GLU A 150 26.45 -7.80 1.25
CA GLU A 150 27.21 -7.91 0.00
C GLU A 150 27.33 -9.37 -0.49
N THR A 151 26.97 -10.33 0.38
CA THR A 151 27.07 -11.77 0.12
C THR A 151 25.78 -12.49 0.49
N THR A 152 25.44 -13.52 -0.30
CA THR A 152 24.34 -14.43 -0.02
C THR A 152 24.81 -15.50 0.98
N ASP A 153 24.37 -15.37 2.24
CA ASP A 153 24.69 -16.35 3.30
C ASP A 153 23.57 -17.38 3.52
N VAL A 154 22.40 -17.16 2.92
CA VAL A 154 21.22 -18.02 3.06
C VAL A 154 21.07 -18.91 1.82
N VAL A 155 20.94 -20.22 2.05
CA VAL A 155 20.65 -21.18 0.99
C VAL A 155 19.15 -21.36 0.86
N TYR A 156 18.60 -20.92 -0.25
CA TYR A 156 17.20 -21.14 -0.59
C TYR A 156 17.03 -22.40 -1.45
N GLY A 157 15.91 -23.09 -1.27
CA GLY A 157 15.54 -24.25 -2.09
C GLY A 157 14.97 -23.87 -3.47
N GLU A 158 14.51 -24.88 -4.21
CA GLU A 158 13.72 -24.63 -5.41
C GLU A 158 12.40 -23.93 -5.05
N VAL A 159 12.03 -22.93 -5.83
CA VAL A 159 10.81 -22.15 -5.65
C VAL A 159 9.89 -22.27 -6.86
N PRO A 160 8.57 -22.16 -6.69
CA PRO A 160 7.64 -22.26 -7.81
C PRO A 160 7.86 -21.16 -8.85
N VAL A 161 7.37 -21.37 -10.07
CA VAL A 161 7.46 -20.36 -11.15
C VAL A 161 6.65 -19.11 -10.84
N GLN A 162 5.53 -19.28 -10.12
CA GLN A 162 4.66 -18.21 -9.66
C GLN A 162 4.31 -18.45 -8.19
N LYS A 163 4.14 -17.37 -7.44
CA LYS A 163 3.76 -17.39 -6.03
C LYS A 163 2.87 -16.21 -5.73
N ASP A 164 1.78 -16.43 -5.01
CA ASP A 164 0.93 -15.36 -4.50
C ASP A 164 0.48 -15.70 -3.08
N TRP A 165 1.08 -15.06 -2.08
CA TRP A 165 0.76 -15.29 -0.67
C TRP A 165 -0.65 -14.81 -0.29
N ARG A 166 -1.32 -14.02 -1.14
CA ARG A 166 -2.74 -13.66 -0.93
C ARG A 166 -3.64 -14.88 -1.10
N ALA A 167 -3.35 -15.71 -2.10
CA ALA A 167 -4.08 -16.95 -2.35
C ALA A 167 -3.91 -17.96 -1.20
N ASP A 168 -2.79 -17.87 -0.48
CA ASP A 168 -2.50 -18.69 0.69
C ASP A 168 -3.08 -18.10 2.00
N GLY A 169 -3.74 -16.94 1.94
CA GLY A 169 -4.30 -16.26 3.12
C GLY A 169 -3.23 -15.72 4.07
N ALA A 170 -2.01 -15.47 3.59
CA ALA A 170 -0.85 -15.06 4.37
C ALA A 170 -0.54 -13.56 4.26
N VAL A 171 -1.46 -12.76 3.71
CA VAL A 171 -1.29 -11.30 3.55
C VAL A 171 -2.43 -10.59 4.28
N SER A 172 -2.07 -9.71 5.23
CA SER A 172 -3.05 -8.89 5.94
C SER A 172 -3.74 -7.87 5.02
N PRO A 173 -4.88 -7.28 5.42
CA PRO A 173 -5.56 -6.24 4.64
C PRO A 173 -4.65 -5.04 4.32
N VAL A 174 -4.87 -4.37 3.19
CA VAL A 174 -4.18 -3.12 2.82
C VAL A 174 -4.60 -1.98 3.76
N LYS A 175 -3.62 -1.28 4.32
CA LYS A 175 -3.84 -0.11 5.19
C LYS A 175 -3.55 1.19 4.41
N ASN A 176 -3.72 2.34 5.05
CA ASN A 176 -3.43 3.65 4.46
C ASN A 176 -2.54 4.48 5.39
N GLN A 177 -1.34 4.85 4.92
CA GLN A 177 -0.39 5.69 5.66
C GLN A 177 -0.81 7.16 5.77
N GLY A 178 -1.73 7.61 4.93
CA GLY A 178 -2.13 9.03 4.87
C GLY A 178 -0.96 9.96 4.54
N LYS A 179 -1.06 11.22 4.96
CA LYS A 179 -0.05 12.27 4.68
C LYS A 179 1.14 12.20 5.64
N CYS A 180 1.80 11.05 5.68
CA CYS A 180 3.00 10.80 6.46
C CYS A 180 3.90 9.82 5.68
N GLY A 181 5.18 10.14 5.49
CA GLY A 181 6.19 9.29 4.82
C GLY A 181 6.62 8.08 5.66
N SER A 182 5.64 7.30 6.10
CA SER A 182 5.78 6.16 7.03
C SER A 182 5.58 4.80 6.37
N CYS A 183 5.63 4.73 5.04
CA CYS A 183 5.57 3.50 4.25
C CYS A 183 6.47 2.38 4.79
N TRP A 184 7.65 2.73 5.33
CA TRP A 184 8.56 1.81 5.99
C TRP A 184 7.91 1.04 7.15
N THR A 185 7.08 1.70 7.97
CA THR A 185 6.35 1.05 9.07
C THR A 185 5.35 0.03 8.55
N PHE A 186 4.60 0.36 7.49
CA PHE A 186 3.61 -0.53 6.86
C PHE A 186 4.24 -1.72 6.14
N SER A 187 5.40 -1.50 5.51
CA SER A 187 6.21 -2.59 4.94
C SER A 187 6.68 -3.54 6.05
N THR A 188 7.19 -3.00 7.17
CA THR A 188 7.62 -3.78 8.34
C THR A 188 6.48 -4.58 8.97
N THR A 189 5.38 -3.93 9.33
CA THR A 189 4.23 -4.59 9.97
C THR A 189 3.61 -5.61 9.03
N GLY A 190 3.41 -5.28 7.75
CA GLY A 190 2.87 -6.23 6.77
C GLY A 190 3.75 -7.48 6.60
N CYS A 191 5.07 -7.33 6.64
CA CYS A 191 5.99 -8.47 6.60
C CYS A 191 5.87 -9.31 7.88
N LEU A 192 5.93 -8.69 9.05
CA LEU A 192 5.78 -9.40 10.34
C LEU A 192 4.43 -10.10 10.48
N GLU A 193 3.33 -9.43 10.15
CA GLU A 193 1.97 -9.97 10.17
C GLU A 193 1.88 -11.24 9.32
N SER A 194 2.49 -11.21 8.13
CA SER A 194 2.54 -12.36 7.22
C SER A 194 3.37 -13.51 7.80
N HIS A 195 4.55 -13.22 8.35
CA HIS A 195 5.43 -14.24 8.95
C HIS A 195 4.84 -14.83 10.24
N VAL A 196 4.13 -14.03 11.04
CA VAL A 196 3.35 -14.49 12.20
C VAL A 196 2.23 -15.43 11.74
N LYS A 197 1.46 -15.06 10.70
CA LYS A 197 0.41 -15.92 10.14
C LYS A 197 0.97 -17.25 9.63
N LEU A 198 2.10 -17.22 8.93
CA LEU A 198 2.76 -18.43 8.41
C LEU A 198 3.30 -19.33 9.51
N LYS A 199 3.80 -18.76 10.62
CA LYS A 199 4.36 -19.52 11.74
C LYS A 199 3.29 -20.06 12.69
N HIS A 200 2.34 -19.22 13.07
CA HIS A 200 1.39 -19.48 14.17
C HIS A 200 -0.03 -19.79 13.69
N GLY A 201 -0.32 -19.61 12.40
CA GLY A 201 -1.60 -19.94 11.79
C GLY A 201 -2.65 -18.84 11.88
N GLU A 202 -2.42 -17.76 12.63
CA GLU A 202 -3.33 -16.60 12.73
C GLU A 202 -2.60 -15.26 12.64
N PHE A 203 -3.33 -14.21 12.23
CA PHE A 203 -2.77 -12.86 12.17
C PHE A 203 -2.78 -12.21 13.55
N THR A 204 -1.70 -11.50 13.86
CA THR A 204 -1.69 -10.44 14.88
C THR A 204 -1.50 -9.13 14.14
N ILE A 205 -2.47 -8.20 14.20
CA ILE A 205 -2.36 -6.89 13.52
C ILE A 205 -1.50 -5.96 14.34
N LEU A 206 -0.42 -5.46 13.74
CA LEU A 206 0.68 -4.78 14.42
C LEU A 206 0.59 -3.26 14.26
N SER A 207 1.13 -2.54 15.24
CA SER A 207 1.10 -1.08 15.29
C SER A 207 2.21 -0.46 14.45
N GLU A 208 1.81 0.22 13.38
CA GLU A 208 2.71 1.14 12.66
C GLU A 208 3.12 2.33 13.53
N GLN A 209 2.21 2.82 14.38
CA GLN A 209 2.46 3.99 15.22
C GLN A 209 3.56 3.75 16.25
N ASN A 210 3.66 2.53 16.79
CA ASN A 210 4.74 2.16 17.69
C ASN A 210 6.10 2.30 16.97
N LEU A 211 6.23 1.84 15.72
CA LEU A 211 7.45 2.04 14.94
C LEU A 211 7.72 3.53 14.71
N LEU A 212 6.69 4.24 14.24
CA LEU A 212 6.76 5.66 13.94
C LEU A 212 7.26 6.50 15.12
N ASP A 213 6.81 6.17 16.33
CA ASP A 213 7.07 6.94 17.54
C ASP A 213 8.32 6.48 18.31
N CYS A 214 8.80 5.25 18.14
CA CYS A 214 9.81 4.66 19.01
C CYS A 214 11.12 4.21 18.35
N ALA A 215 11.17 4.05 17.02
CA ALA A 215 12.30 3.39 16.36
C ALA A 215 13.45 4.33 15.96
N GLN A 216 13.48 5.57 16.45
CA GLN A 216 14.44 6.59 15.97
C GLN A 216 15.88 6.31 16.36
N ASN A 217 16.12 5.56 17.43
CA ASN A 217 17.47 5.12 17.82
C ASN A 217 18.08 4.09 16.84
N PHE A 218 17.29 3.60 15.88
CA PHE A 218 17.70 2.69 14.83
C PHE A 218 17.67 3.38 13.46
N ASP A 219 17.95 4.69 13.39
CA ASP A 219 18.04 5.46 12.13
C ASP A 219 16.72 5.58 11.34
N ASN A 220 15.57 5.40 12.02
CA ASN A 220 14.27 5.73 11.46
C ASN A 220 13.85 7.15 11.83
N HIS A 221 13.11 7.82 10.95
CA HIS A 221 12.86 9.26 11.03
C HIS A 221 11.36 9.62 11.02
N GLY A 222 10.51 8.76 11.58
CA GLY A 222 9.08 8.99 11.72
C GLY A 222 8.38 9.19 10.36
N CYS A 223 7.72 10.33 10.17
CA CYS A 223 7.08 10.67 8.90
C CYS A 223 8.06 11.12 7.81
N ASN A 224 9.36 11.26 8.12
CA ASN A 224 10.39 11.65 7.17
C ASN A 224 11.12 10.45 6.54
N GLY A 225 10.64 9.22 6.80
CA GLY A 225 11.18 7.98 6.23
C GLY A 225 11.81 7.05 7.26
N GLY A 226 12.19 5.87 6.81
CA GLY A 226 12.78 4.79 7.61
C GLY A 226 13.04 3.58 6.72
N LEU A 227 13.62 2.53 7.29
CA LEU A 227 13.90 1.29 6.58
C LEU A 227 13.31 0.08 7.32
N PRO A 228 12.69 -0.87 6.60
CA PRO A 228 12.17 -2.07 7.24
C PRO A 228 13.21 -2.88 8.01
N SER A 229 14.43 -3.00 7.50
CA SER A 229 15.54 -3.70 8.16
C SER A 229 15.87 -3.09 9.53
N HIS A 230 15.93 -1.76 9.60
CA HIS A 230 16.16 -1.03 10.85
C HIS A 230 15.02 -1.19 11.83
N ALA A 231 13.79 -1.18 11.32
CA ALA A 231 12.60 -1.42 12.13
C ALA A 231 12.59 -2.84 12.72
N PHE A 232 12.98 -3.86 11.94
CA PHE A 232 13.09 -5.23 12.46
C PHE A 232 14.15 -5.33 13.56
N GLU A 233 15.30 -4.65 13.42
CA GLU A 233 16.31 -4.58 14.48
C GLU A 233 15.78 -3.86 15.72
N TYR A 234 15.07 -2.73 15.56
CA TYR A 234 14.39 -2.08 16.67
C TYR A 234 13.49 -3.06 17.43
N ILE A 235 12.63 -3.79 16.73
CA ILE A 235 11.68 -4.72 17.38
C ILE A 235 12.42 -5.83 18.14
N LYS A 236 13.49 -6.38 17.54
CA LYS A 236 14.35 -7.38 18.17
C LYS A 236 14.94 -6.87 19.48
N TYR A 237 15.56 -5.69 19.47
CA TYR A 237 16.23 -5.13 20.65
C TYR A 237 15.27 -4.50 21.67
N ASN A 238 14.11 -4.02 21.23
CA ASN A 238 13.05 -3.50 22.08
C ASN A 238 12.30 -4.61 22.83
N GLY A 239 12.43 -5.86 22.39
CA GLY A 239 11.74 -7.01 22.96
C GLY A 239 10.31 -7.19 22.46
N GLY A 240 9.96 -6.54 21.35
CA GLY A 240 8.68 -6.71 20.66
C GLY A 240 8.11 -5.42 20.08
N LEU A 241 6.93 -5.57 19.48
CA LEU A 241 6.13 -4.50 18.88
C LEU A 241 4.68 -4.62 19.36
N ASP A 242 4.04 -3.49 19.69
CA ASP A 242 2.64 -3.46 20.12
C ASP A 242 1.66 -3.80 18.99
N THR A 243 0.44 -4.19 19.36
CA THR A 243 -0.67 -4.38 18.41
C THR A 243 -1.31 -3.06 17.99
N GLU A 244 -1.93 -3.04 16.81
CA GLU A 244 -2.68 -1.87 16.32
C GLU A 244 -3.85 -1.51 17.26
N GLU A 245 -4.48 -2.50 17.88
CA GLU A 245 -5.58 -2.26 18.84
C GLU A 245 -5.12 -1.44 20.05
N THR A 246 -3.93 -1.73 20.56
CA THR A 246 -3.38 -1.10 21.77
C THR A 246 -2.61 0.18 21.49
N TYR A 247 -2.13 0.35 20.26
CA TYR A 247 -1.38 1.53 19.82
C TYR A 247 -1.79 1.93 18.40
N PRO A 248 -2.97 2.55 18.23
CA PRO A 248 -3.53 2.83 16.91
C PRO A 248 -2.73 3.84 16.09
N TYR A 249 -2.80 3.70 14.76
CA TYR A 249 -2.18 4.61 13.82
C TYR A 249 -2.81 6.01 13.80
N GLU A 250 -1.97 7.05 13.97
CA GLU A 250 -2.38 8.45 14.02
C GLU A 250 -1.90 9.28 12.80
N ALA A 251 -1.14 8.68 11.88
CA ALA A 251 -0.57 9.33 10.68
C ALA A 251 0.25 10.61 10.98
N LYS A 252 0.85 10.69 12.16
CA LYS A 252 1.69 11.80 12.62
C LYS A 252 2.60 11.33 13.74
N GLU A 253 3.74 12.00 13.89
CA GLU A 253 4.68 11.70 14.98
C GLU A 253 4.08 12.05 16.35
N GLY A 254 4.26 11.11 17.27
CA GLY A 254 3.87 11.20 18.67
C GLY A 254 5.04 10.95 19.61
N LYS A 255 4.73 10.87 20.90
CA LYS A 255 5.69 10.36 21.89
C LYS A 255 5.59 8.85 21.91
N CYS A 256 6.72 8.14 22.01
CA CYS A 256 6.74 6.70 22.19
C CYS A 256 5.91 6.27 23.41
N LYS A 257 4.92 5.40 23.19
CA LYS A 257 4.02 4.82 24.22
C LYS A 257 4.14 3.29 24.31
N PHE A 258 5.23 2.71 23.78
CA PHE A 258 5.44 1.26 23.79
C PHE A 258 5.21 0.65 25.18
N ASN A 259 4.47 -0.46 25.22
CA ASN A 259 4.15 -1.13 26.46
C ASN A 259 4.37 -2.65 26.36
N THR A 260 5.25 -3.18 27.20
CA THR A 260 5.59 -4.62 27.21
C THR A 260 4.40 -5.55 27.46
N TYR A 261 3.29 -5.06 28.03
CA TYR A 261 2.04 -5.82 28.20
C TYR A 261 1.21 -5.96 26.92
N HIS A 262 1.56 -5.25 25.85
CA HIS A 262 0.80 -5.17 24.60
C HIS A 262 1.57 -5.69 23.38
N VAL A 263 2.70 -6.37 23.62
CA VAL A 263 3.53 -6.99 22.58
C VAL A 263 2.75 -8.01 21.78
N GLY A 264 2.60 -7.75 20.48
CA GLY A 264 1.97 -8.63 19.50
C GLY A 264 2.94 -9.53 18.74
N VAL A 265 4.22 -9.15 18.64
CA VAL A 265 5.26 -9.94 17.97
C VAL A 265 6.64 -9.68 18.55
N GLN A 266 7.54 -10.66 18.43
CA GLN A 266 8.98 -10.52 18.69
C GLN A 266 9.77 -11.01 17.47
N VAL A 267 10.94 -10.41 17.25
CA VAL A 267 11.87 -10.75 16.16
C VAL A 267 13.11 -11.42 16.76
N ASP A 268 13.46 -12.58 16.23
CA ASP A 268 14.67 -13.33 16.61
C ASP A 268 15.87 -12.92 15.75
N GLN A 269 15.66 -12.89 14.43
CA GLN A 269 16.68 -12.57 13.44
C GLN A 269 16.13 -11.65 12.35
N VAL A 270 16.99 -10.80 11.82
CA VAL A 270 16.75 -10.01 10.61
C VAL A 270 17.57 -10.62 9.49
N VAL A 271 16.94 -10.87 8.34
CA VAL A 271 17.63 -11.36 7.14
C VAL A 271 17.56 -10.26 6.08
N ASN A 272 18.73 -9.74 5.71
CA ASN A 272 18.86 -8.80 4.60
C ASN A 272 19.23 -9.57 3.34
N ILE A 273 18.54 -9.30 2.25
CA ILE A 273 18.80 -9.88 0.93
C ILE A 273 19.99 -9.13 0.30
N THR A 274 20.85 -9.87 -0.41
CA THR A 274 21.98 -9.26 -1.13
C THR A 274 21.49 -8.19 -2.09
N THR A 275 22.13 -7.01 -2.07
CA THR A 275 21.69 -5.87 -2.87
C THR A 275 21.60 -6.22 -4.36
N ARG A 276 20.50 -5.79 -5.00
CA ARG A 276 20.16 -5.99 -6.42
C ARG A 276 19.97 -7.46 -6.83
N ASN A 277 19.99 -8.40 -5.90
CA ASN A 277 19.87 -9.83 -6.21
C ASN A 277 18.41 -10.27 -6.28
N GLU A 278 17.75 -10.02 -7.41
CA GLU A 278 16.35 -10.44 -7.62
C GLU A 278 16.15 -11.96 -7.58
N ASN A 279 17.18 -12.75 -7.87
CA ASN A 279 17.09 -14.21 -7.76
C ASN A 279 16.98 -14.65 -6.30
N GLU A 280 17.78 -14.03 -5.42
CA GLU A 280 17.71 -14.27 -3.98
C GLU A 280 16.39 -13.75 -3.40
N LEU A 281 15.96 -12.54 -3.81
CA LEU A 281 14.65 -12.01 -3.42
C LEU A 281 13.52 -12.97 -3.84
N ARG A 282 13.57 -13.51 -5.07
CA ARG A 282 12.56 -14.46 -5.57
C ARG A 282 12.57 -15.74 -4.76
N ALA A 283 13.76 -16.20 -4.41
CA ALA A 283 13.92 -17.40 -3.60
C ALA A 283 13.33 -17.18 -2.19
N ALA A 284 13.64 -16.06 -1.54
CA ALA A 284 13.07 -15.69 -0.25
C ALA A 284 11.54 -15.55 -0.29
N VAL A 285 10.99 -14.83 -1.27
CA VAL A 285 9.53 -14.70 -1.44
C VAL A 285 8.89 -16.06 -1.71
N GLY A 286 9.54 -16.92 -2.48
CA GLY A 286 9.01 -18.22 -2.86
C GLY A 286 8.99 -19.27 -1.75
N SER A 287 9.96 -19.21 -0.82
CA SER A 287 10.15 -20.23 0.21
C SER A 287 9.76 -19.80 1.62
N THR A 288 9.90 -18.51 1.95
CA THR A 288 9.87 -18.06 3.35
C THR A 288 8.62 -17.26 3.70
N GLY A 289 8.13 -16.44 2.77
CA GLY A 289 6.99 -15.56 3.02
C GLY A 289 7.14 -14.24 2.27
N PRO A 290 6.20 -13.29 2.44
CA PRO A 290 6.36 -11.94 1.93
C PRO A 290 7.64 -11.25 2.44
N VAL A 291 8.26 -10.41 1.60
CA VAL A 291 9.54 -9.74 1.88
C VAL A 291 9.36 -8.23 1.75
N SER A 292 9.83 -7.47 2.74
CA SER A 292 9.86 -6.01 2.66
C SER A 292 10.87 -5.57 1.61
N ILE A 293 10.46 -4.71 0.69
CA ILE A 293 11.31 -4.14 -0.36
C ILE A 293 11.17 -2.62 -0.37
N ALA A 294 12.13 -1.94 -0.98
CA ALA A 294 12.02 -0.52 -1.31
C ALA A 294 12.26 -0.29 -2.80
N PHE A 295 11.68 0.77 -3.35
CA PHE A 295 11.89 1.19 -4.72
C PHE A 295 11.72 2.71 -4.85
N GLN A 296 12.11 3.26 -5.99
CA GLN A 296 11.87 4.65 -6.33
C GLN A 296 10.50 4.83 -6.97
N VAL A 297 9.61 5.53 -6.28
CA VAL A 297 8.41 6.12 -6.85
C VAL A 297 8.80 7.36 -7.65
N VAL A 298 8.32 7.42 -8.89
CA VAL A 298 8.37 8.59 -9.78
C VAL A 298 6.95 9.07 -10.09
N SER A 299 6.82 10.18 -10.83
CA SER A 299 5.56 10.93 -10.89
C SER A 299 4.37 10.17 -11.47
N ASP A 300 4.55 9.26 -12.42
CA ASP A 300 3.46 8.50 -13.05
C ASP A 300 2.95 7.37 -12.16
N PHE A 301 3.81 6.74 -11.37
CA PHE A 301 3.44 5.64 -10.48
C PHE A 301 2.32 6.00 -9.49
N ARG A 302 2.22 7.26 -9.05
CA ARG A 302 1.13 7.68 -8.13
C ARG A 302 -0.25 7.45 -8.73
N PHE A 303 -0.37 7.36 -10.05
CA PHE A 303 -1.63 7.13 -10.78
C PHE A 303 -1.78 5.70 -11.29
N TYR A 304 -0.90 4.78 -10.95
CA TYR A 304 -1.01 3.37 -11.37
C TYR A 304 -2.39 2.79 -11.01
N GLU A 305 -3.04 2.13 -11.97
CA GLU A 305 -4.29 1.38 -11.80
C GLU A 305 -4.04 -0.13 -11.91
N SER A 306 -3.45 -0.58 -13.03
CA SER A 306 -3.30 -2.00 -13.34
C SER A 306 -2.20 -2.29 -14.37
N GLY A 307 -1.83 -3.57 -14.52
CA GLY A 307 -0.81 -4.06 -15.46
C GLY A 307 0.60 -4.08 -14.88
N VAL A 308 1.61 -4.45 -15.66
CA VAL A 308 3.00 -4.53 -15.18
C VAL A 308 3.68 -3.17 -15.30
N TYR A 309 3.90 -2.51 -14.16
CA TYR A 309 4.57 -1.21 -14.13
C TYR A 309 6.03 -1.32 -14.60
N GLU A 310 6.39 -0.43 -15.53
CA GLU A 310 7.73 -0.26 -16.07
C GLU A 310 7.99 1.24 -16.23
N SER A 311 9.16 1.72 -15.81
CA SER A 311 9.54 3.12 -15.99
C SER A 311 10.95 3.25 -16.53
N LYS A 312 11.15 4.29 -17.34
CA LYS A 312 12.47 4.72 -17.82
C LYS A 312 13.01 5.91 -17.02
N GLU A 313 12.19 6.47 -16.14
CA GLU A 313 12.52 7.65 -15.32
C GLU A 313 13.10 7.25 -13.97
N CYS A 314 12.57 6.18 -13.37
CA CYS A 314 13.11 5.67 -12.13
C CYS A 314 14.51 5.08 -12.33
N ARG A 315 15.31 5.21 -11.28
CA ARG A 315 16.67 4.71 -11.14
C ARG A 315 16.68 3.51 -10.21
N SER A 316 17.83 2.86 -10.10
CA SER A 316 18.00 1.63 -9.33
C SER A 316 19.14 1.71 -8.31
N ASP A 317 19.50 2.92 -7.88
CA ASP A 317 20.49 3.14 -6.83
C ASP A 317 19.81 3.30 -5.46
N GLU A 318 20.57 2.96 -4.40
CA GLU A 318 20.11 3.00 -3.01
C GLU A 318 19.65 4.39 -2.57
N LYS A 319 20.29 5.44 -3.08
CA LYS A 319 19.93 6.83 -2.74
C LYS A 319 18.71 7.35 -3.51
N ASP A 320 18.15 6.54 -4.40
CA ASP A 320 16.97 6.89 -5.18
C ASP A 320 15.68 6.31 -4.59
N VAL A 321 15.75 5.23 -3.80
CA VAL A 321 14.56 4.62 -3.22
C VAL A 321 13.91 5.56 -2.20
N ASN A 322 12.60 5.69 -2.27
CA ASN A 322 11.83 6.66 -1.48
C ASN A 322 10.50 6.08 -0.98
N HIS A 323 10.25 4.80 -1.23
CA HIS A 323 9.03 4.13 -0.82
C HIS A 323 9.30 2.67 -0.47
N ALA A 324 8.80 2.23 0.69
CA ALA A 324 8.92 0.87 1.16
C ALA A 324 7.56 0.16 1.08
N VAL A 325 7.55 -1.06 0.57
CA VAL A 325 6.36 -1.85 0.26
C VAL A 325 6.63 -3.33 0.54
N LEU A 326 5.65 -4.20 0.34
CA LEU A 326 5.78 -5.62 0.65
C LEU A 326 5.60 -6.47 -0.60
N ALA A 327 6.66 -7.17 -1.03
CA ALA A 327 6.58 -8.18 -2.08
C ALA A 327 5.85 -9.41 -1.54
N VAL A 328 4.63 -9.65 -2.01
CA VAL A 328 3.75 -10.75 -1.58
C VAL A 328 3.69 -11.89 -2.58
N GLY A 329 4.44 -11.79 -3.67
CA GLY A 329 4.41 -12.78 -4.72
C GLY A 329 5.16 -12.35 -5.97
N TYR A 330 5.13 -13.21 -6.97
CA TYR A 330 5.63 -12.96 -8.30
C TYR A 330 4.92 -13.86 -9.30
N GLY A 331 4.85 -13.41 -10.54
CA GLY A 331 4.13 -14.10 -11.59
C GLY A 331 4.73 -13.86 -12.97
N VAL A 332 3.98 -14.32 -13.96
CA VAL A 332 4.22 -14.06 -15.38
C VAL A 332 2.87 -13.68 -15.99
N GLU A 333 2.78 -12.50 -16.58
CA GLU A 333 1.58 -12.00 -17.28
C GLU A 333 1.97 -11.58 -18.70
N ASP A 334 1.31 -12.13 -19.71
CA ASP A 334 1.63 -11.92 -21.14
C ASP A 334 3.13 -12.07 -21.48
N GLY A 335 3.80 -13.04 -20.85
CA GLY A 335 5.22 -13.31 -21.03
C GLY A 335 6.15 -12.33 -20.29
N LYS A 336 5.61 -11.44 -19.46
CA LYS A 336 6.38 -10.52 -18.61
C LYS A 336 6.42 -11.00 -17.17
N ASP A 337 7.64 -11.18 -16.68
CA ASP A 337 7.93 -11.44 -15.29
C ASP A 337 7.60 -10.20 -14.44
N HIS A 338 6.85 -10.40 -13.35
CA HIS A 338 6.51 -9.31 -12.42
C HIS A 338 6.57 -9.75 -10.96
N TRP A 339 6.75 -8.77 -10.08
CA TRP A 339 6.45 -8.87 -8.65
C TRP A 339 5.00 -8.51 -8.39
N ILE A 340 4.38 -9.15 -7.41
CA ILE A 340 3.08 -8.76 -6.85
C ILE A 340 3.37 -8.05 -5.53
N VAL A 341 2.96 -6.80 -5.41
CA VAL A 341 3.41 -5.94 -4.32
C VAL A 341 2.23 -5.27 -3.63
N LYS A 342 2.20 -5.36 -2.30
CA LYS A 342 1.23 -4.69 -1.44
C LYS A 342 1.70 -3.27 -1.14
N ASN A 343 0.85 -2.29 -1.41
CA ASN A 343 1.11 -0.88 -1.10
C ASN A 343 0.45 -0.45 0.23
N SER A 344 0.67 0.80 0.63
CA SER A 344 0.16 1.42 1.86
C SER A 344 -0.64 2.70 1.61
N TRP A 345 -1.23 2.85 0.42
CA TRP A 345 -2.03 4.02 0.01
C TRP A 345 -3.53 3.73 -0.02
N GLY A 346 -3.99 2.76 0.79
CA GLY A 346 -5.38 2.32 0.81
C GLY A 346 -5.73 1.35 -0.31
N SER A 347 -6.84 0.63 -0.13
CA SER A 347 -7.32 -0.36 -1.10
C SER A 347 -7.92 0.23 -2.37
N GLN A 348 -8.21 1.53 -2.37
CA GLN A 348 -8.76 2.23 -3.54
C GLN A 348 -7.71 2.57 -4.59
N TRP A 349 -6.42 2.45 -4.23
CA TRP A 349 -5.32 2.74 -5.13
C TRP A 349 -4.88 1.47 -5.86
N GLY A 350 -4.64 1.55 -7.17
CA GLY A 350 -4.12 0.44 -7.95
C GLY A 350 -5.07 -0.77 -7.97
N MET A 351 -4.49 -1.97 -7.92
CA MET A 351 -5.24 -3.23 -7.96
C MET A 351 -5.64 -3.63 -6.55
N ASP A 352 -6.71 -3.05 -6.01
CA ASP A 352 -7.19 -3.26 -4.64
C ASP A 352 -6.12 -2.97 -3.57
N GLY A 353 -5.28 -1.95 -3.79
CA GLY A 353 -4.14 -1.60 -2.94
C GLY A 353 -2.84 -2.35 -3.26
N PHE A 354 -2.84 -3.16 -4.32
CA PHE A 354 -1.66 -3.85 -4.84
C PHE A 354 -1.23 -3.28 -6.18
N PHE A 355 -0.02 -3.62 -6.60
CA PHE A 355 0.46 -3.34 -7.94
C PHE A 355 1.36 -4.47 -8.43
N GLN A 356 1.57 -4.50 -9.74
CA GLN A 356 2.61 -5.32 -10.35
C GLN A 356 3.73 -4.44 -10.88
N ILE A 357 4.98 -4.87 -10.71
CA ILE A 357 6.16 -4.18 -11.20
C ILE A 357 7.11 -5.17 -11.86
N ALA A 358 7.75 -4.77 -12.96
CA ALA A 358 8.62 -5.64 -13.73
C ALA A 358 9.73 -6.27 -12.87
N ARG A 359 9.91 -7.59 -13.04
CA ARG A 359 10.93 -8.40 -12.36
C ARG A 359 12.04 -8.79 -13.34
N GLY A 360 13.28 -8.82 -12.87
CA GLY A 360 14.47 -9.27 -13.62
C GLY A 360 15.35 -8.16 -14.17
N SER A 361 15.01 -6.89 -13.92
CA SER A 361 15.79 -5.71 -14.34
C SER A 361 16.13 -4.76 -13.19
N ASN A 362 15.88 -5.18 -11.94
CA ASN A 362 15.88 -4.37 -10.73
C ASN A 362 15.10 -3.06 -10.94
N MET A 363 13.88 -3.18 -11.51
CA MET A 363 13.04 -2.05 -11.90
C MET A 363 12.86 -1.11 -10.71
N CYS A 364 13.22 0.16 -10.88
CA CYS A 364 13.15 1.18 -9.83
C CYS A 364 13.87 0.83 -8.51
N GLY A 365 14.82 -0.12 -8.52
CA GLY A 365 15.56 -0.53 -7.34
C GLY A 365 14.86 -1.52 -6.40
N VAL A 366 13.82 -2.24 -6.86
CA VAL A 366 13.04 -3.20 -6.02
C VAL A 366 13.86 -4.21 -5.20
N ALA A 367 15.08 -4.56 -5.63
CA ALA A 367 15.94 -5.49 -4.91
C ALA A 367 17.13 -4.81 -4.21
N VAL A 368 17.17 -3.48 -4.12
CA VAL A 368 18.29 -2.76 -3.50
C VAL A 368 18.25 -2.87 -1.98
N CYS A 369 17.05 -2.76 -1.39
CA CYS A 369 16.82 -2.72 0.05
C CYS A 369 15.73 -3.72 0.43
N ALA A 370 16.06 -5.02 0.35
CA ALA A 370 15.12 -6.08 0.65
C ALA A 370 15.51 -6.81 1.94
N SER A 371 14.52 -7.04 2.81
CA SER A 371 14.74 -7.72 4.09
C SER A 371 13.46 -8.38 4.60
N TYR A 372 13.61 -9.37 5.47
CA TYR A 372 12.50 -10.00 6.16
C TYR A 372 12.90 -10.44 7.58
N PRO A 373 11.94 -10.55 8.51
CA PRO A 373 12.20 -10.99 9.87
C PRO A 373 12.07 -12.51 9.99
N VAL A 374 12.75 -13.08 10.98
CA VAL A 374 12.41 -14.38 11.57
C VAL A 374 11.71 -14.10 12.89
N VAL A 375 10.42 -14.40 12.95
CA VAL A 375 9.58 -14.16 14.14
C VAL A 375 9.73 -15.29 15.16
N VAL A 376 9.56 -14.98 16.46
CA VAL A 376 9.64 -15.94 17.58
C VAL A 376 8.41 -16.85 17.66
#